data_AF-A0A834DCL8-F1
#
_entry.id   AF-A0A834DCL8-F1
#
_cell.length_a   1.000
_cell.length_b   1.000
_cell.length_c   1.000
_cell.angle_alpha   90.00
_cell.angle_beta   90.00
_cell.angle_gamma   90.00
#
_symmetry.space_group_name_H-M   'P 1'
#
loop_
_entity.id
_entity.type
_entity.pdbx_description
1 polymer ?
#
loop_
_entity_poly.entity_id
_entity_poly.type
_entity_poly.pdbx_seq_one_letter_code
_entity_poly.pdbx_strand_id
1 'polypeptide(L)'
;MGRSTEQGDHDQLKELYSAGNLTVLATDLLPHQDPVQLDFHFRLTPQTSAHWHGLLCDHRLFLDIPYRALDQGNQESLTATLEYVEEKTNVDSVFVNFQNNRNDRGEDLLSLVLRAAAANSDFSFLRDPLPPNSFLKRHGQAFQVTPTKEMKVYSILFKLQVDY
;
A
#
# COMPACT_ATOMS: atom_id res chain seq x y z
N MET A 1 -31.94 -3.80 -36.04
CA MET A 1 -31.58 -2.76 -35.05
C MET A 1 -31.53 -3.47 -33.70
N GLY A 2 -30.40 -3.71 -33.06
CA GLY A 2 -29.13 -3.01 -33.08
C GLY A 2 -28.89 -2.49 -31.67
N ARG A 3 -27.94 -3.11 -30.95
CA ARG A 3 -27.05 -2.59 -29.89
C ARG A 3 -26.66 -3.73 -28.95
N SER A 4 -25.66 -4.52 -29.37
CA SER A 4 -24.73 -5.13 -28.42
C SER A 4 -24.07 -3.99 -27.65
N THR A 5 -24.19 -3.98 -26.33
CA THR A 5 -23.29 -3.21 -25.48
C THR A 5 -21.98 -3.98 -25.41
N GLU A 6 -21.15 -3.79 -26.43
CA GLU A 6 -19.71 -4.05 -26.38
C GLU A 6 -19.10 -2.98 -25.48
N GLN A 7 -19.33 -3.11 -24.18
CA GLN A 7 -18.81 -2.20 -23.17
C GLN A 7 -17.42 -2.69 -22.78
N GLY A 8 -16.44 -2.29 -23.60
CA GLY A 8 -15.00 -2.20 -23.32
C GLY A 8 -14.44 -3.21 -22.33
N ASP A 9 -14.00 -4.35 -22.83
CA ASP A 9 -13.20 -5.36 -22.12
C ASP A 9 -11.72 -4.92 -21.96
N HIS A 10 -11.48 -3.63 -21.70
CA HIS A 10 -10.14 -3.02 -21.77
C HIS A 10 -9.52 -2.62 -20.42
N ASP A 11 -10.24 -2.76 -19.30
CA ASP A 11 -9.71 -2.47 -17.95
C ASP A 11 -10.24 -3.45 -16.89
N GLN A 12 -10.40 -4.73 -17.26
CA GLN A 12 -10.86 -5.74 -16.30
C GLN A 12 -9.67 -6.17 -15.43
N LEU A 13 -9.65 -5.71 -14.18
CA LEU A 13 -8.69 -6.18 -13.19
C LEU A 13 -8.87 -7.67 -12.97
N LYS A 14 -7.81 -8.45 -13.17
CA LYS A 14 -7.79 -9.89 -12.97
C LYS A 14 -7.26 -10.21 -11.58
N GLU A 15 -7.83 -11.22 -10.94
CA GLU A 15 -7.30 -11.72 -9.68
C GLU A 15 -5.90 -12.29 -9.88
N LEU A 16 -4.93 -11.67 -9.22
CA LEU A 16 -3.52 -12.04 -9.27
C LEU A 16 -3.15 -12.87 -8.03
N TYR A 17 -3.77 -12.57 -6.88
CA TYR A 17 -3.53 -13.29 -5.64
C TYR A 17 -4.76 -13.26 -4.73
N SER A 18 -4.97 -14.33 -3.97
CA SER A 18 -6.01 -14.39 -2.95
C SER A 18 -5.55 -15.28 -1.78
N ALA A 19 -5.44 -14.70 -0.59
CA ALA A 19 -5.12 -15.44 0.63
C ALA A 19 -5.70 -14.78 1.87
N GLY A 20 -6.34 -15.59 2.72
CA GLY A 20 -6.99 -15.13 3.94
C GLY A 20 -8.02 -14.04 3.63
N ASN A 21 -7.79 -12.84 4.15
CA ASN A 21 -8.66 -11.67 3.95
C ASN A 21 -8.20 -10.76 2.80
N LEU A 22 -7.04 -11.02 2.19
CA LEU A 22 -6.46 -10.19 1.13
C LEU A 22 -6.69 -10.82 -0.24
N THR A 23 -7.25 -10.02 -1.15
CA THR A 23 -7.33 -10.32 -2.59
C THR A 23 -6.62 -9.20 -3.34
N VAL A 24 -5.73 -9.55 -4.25
CA VAL A 24 -4.98 -8.60 -5.08
C VAL A 24 -5.43 -8.79 -6.52
N LEU A 25 -5.90 -7.70 -7.11
CA LEU A 25 -6.30 -7.64 -8.50
C LEU A 25 -5.27 -6.81 -9.27
N ALA A 26 -5.04 -7.12 -10.54
CA ALA A 26 -4.11 -6.39 -11.38
C ALA A 26 -4.66 -6.17 -12.78
N THR A 27 -4.26 -5.09 -13.44
CA THR A 27 -4.43 -4.97 -14.90
C THR A 27 -3.64 -6.05 -15.62
N ASP A 28 -3.99 -6.36 -16.86
CA ASP A 28 -3.35 -7.44 -17.63
C ASP A 28 -1.82 -7.33 -17.57
N LEU A 29 -1.17 -8.34 -17.00
CA LEU A 29 0.28 -8.42 -16.85
C LEU A 29 0.93 -8.79 -18.19
N LEU A 30 0.80 -7.90 -19.16
CA LEU A 30 1.52 -8.05 -20.41
C LEU A 30 3.01 -7.78 -20.14
N PRO A 31 3.93 -8.63 -20.64
CA PRO A 31 5.35 -8.36 -20.53
C PRO A 31 5.61 -7.01 -21.19
N HIS A 32 6.21 -6.07 -20.46
CA HIS A 32 6.53 -4.68 -20.84
C HIS A 32 5.45 -3.61 -20.59
N GLN A 33 4.32 -3.93 -19.94
CA GLN A 33 3.32 -2.92 -19.63
C GLN A 33 3.54 -2.29 -18.24
N ASP A 34 4.52 -1.39 -18.17
CA ASP A 34 4.62 -0.44 -17.06
C ASP A 34 3.83 0.84 -17.43
N PRO A 35 2.98 1.36 -16.52
CA PRO A 35 2.74 0.90 -15.16
C PRO A 35 1.63 -0.18 -15.07
N VAL A 36 1.76 -1.10 -14.10
CA VAL A 36 0.73 -2.09 -13.73
C VAL A 36 -0.11 -1.53 -12.57
N GLN A 37 -1.42 -1.45 -12.75
CA GLN A 37 -2.33 -1.12 -11.65
C GLN A 37 -2.57 -2.37 -10.79
N LEU A 38 -2.49 -2.19 -9.47
CA LEU A 38 -2.76 -3.20 -8.44
C LEU A 38 -3.86 -2.69 -7.51
N ASP A 39 -4.89 -3.48 -7.29
CA ASP A 39 -5.94 -3.18 -6.32
C ASP A 39 -5.94 -4.24 -5.22
N PHE A 40 -5.70 -3.78 -3.99
CA PHE A 40 -5.67 -4.62 -2.79
C PHE A 40 -6.99 -4.51 -2.06
N HIS A 41 -7.73 -5.61 -2.05
CA HIS A 41 -9.02 -5.72 -1.38
C HIS A 41 -8.83 -6.51 -0.10
N PHE A 42 -9.02 -5.85 1.04
CA PHE A 42 -8.93 -6.49 2.35
C PHE A 42 -10.30 -6.59 3.00
N ARG A 43 -10.77 -7.82 3.24
CA ARG A 43 -12.06 -8.06 3.90
C ARG A 43 -11.88 -7.96 5.43
N LEU A 44 -12.36 -6.86 6.01
CA LEU A 44 -12.36 -6.63 7.47
C LEU A 44 -13.49 -7.39 8.15
N THR A 45 -14.69 -7.31 7.58
CA THR A 45 -15.88 -8.04 8.01
C THR A 45 -16.63 -8.53 6.76
N PRO A 46 -17.64 -9.40 6.91
CA PRO A 46 -18.48 -9.79 5.76
C PRO A 46 -19.17 -8.61 5.05
N GLN A 47 -19.25 -7.45 5.70
CA GLN A 47 -19.94 -6.25 5.21
C GLN A 47 -19.00 -5.06 4.99
N THR A 48 -17.71 -5.22 5.29
CA THR A 48 -16.74 -4.13 5.25
C THR A 48 -15.43 -4.60 4.65
N SER A 49 -14.96 -3.87 3.64
CA SER A 49 -13.65 -4.06 3.03
C SER A 49 -12.88 -2.75 2.98
N ALA A 50 -11.56 -2.85 3.17
CA ALA A 50 -10.64 -1.79 2.84
C ALA A 50 -10.12 -2.01 1.41
N HIS A 51 -9.96 -0.93 0.67
CA HIS A 51 -9.48 -0.94 -0.70
C HIS A 51 -8.26 -0.03 -0.79
N TRP A 52 -7.14 -0.58 -1.23
CA TRP A 52 -5.93 0.18 -1.50
C TRP A 52 -5.62 0.12 -2.97
N HIS A 53 -5.35 1.29 -3.53
CA HIS A 53 -4.98 1.41 -4.93
C HIS A 53 -3.48 1.55 -5.03
N GLY A 54 -2.88 0.73 -5.88
CA GLY A 54 -1.45 0.62 -6.09
C GLY A 54 -1.10 0.78 -7.55
N LEU A 55 0.05 1.41 -7.82
CA LEU A 55 0.66 1.45 -9.14
C LEU A 55 2.08 0.89 -9.05
N LEU A 56 2.32 -0.22 -9.71
CA LEU A 56 3.63 -0.84 -9.81
C LEU A 56 4.31 -0.36 -11.10
N CYS A 57 5.47 0.26 -10.96
CA CYS A 57 6.27 0.75 -12.08
C CYS A 57 7.76 0.70 -11.70
N ASP A 58 8.62 0.16 -12.56
CA ASP A 58 10.08 0.19 -12.36
C ASP A 58 10.52 -0.33 -10.97
N HIS A 59 10.00 -1.50 -10.57
CA HIS A 59 10.24 -2.10 -9.24
C HIS A 59 9.83 -1.22 -8.04
N ARG A 60 8.96 -0.24 -8.26
CA ARG A 60 8.44 0.66 -7.22
C ARG A 60 6.94 0.56 -7.17
N LEU A 61 6.39 0.40 -5.96
CA LEU A 61 4.96 0.42 -5.73
C LEU A 61 4.55 1.77 -5.16
N PHE A 62 3.60 2.44 -5.80
CA PHE A 62 2.97 3.65 -5.31
C PHE A 62 1.58 3.29 -4.79
N LEU A 63 1.37 3.36 -3.48
CA LEU A 63 0.13 3.01 -2.80
C LEU A 63 -0.58 4.28 -2.35
N ASP A 64 -1.81 4.50 -2.80
CA ASP A 64 -2.62 5.63 -2.35
C ASP A 64 -3.41 5.27 -1.09
N ILE A 65 -3.32 6.13 -0.07
CA ILE A 65 -4.12 6.01 1.15
C ILE A 65 -5.56 6.44 0.84
N PRO A 66 -6.58 5.56 1.00
CA PRO A 66 -7.96 5.92 0.73
C PRO A 66 -8.46 7.06 1.63
N TYR A 67 -9.40 7.87 1.11
CA TYR A 67 -10.09 8.90 1.90
C TYR A 67 -10.89 8.17 2.99
N ARG A 68 -10.63 8.47 4.28
CA ARG A 68 -11.08 7.72 5.47
C ARG A 68 -10.29 6.46 5.84
N ALA A 69 -9.03 6.36 5.44
CA ALA A 69 -8.11 5.34 5.93
C ALA A 69 -7.93 5.29 7.47
N LEU A 70 -8.47 6.22 8.26
CA LEU A 70 -8.41 6.15 9.72
C LEU A 70 -9.66 5.48 10.34
N ASP A 71 -10.75 5.35 9.59
CA ASP A 71 -12.06 5.04 10.17
C ASP A 71 -12.34 3.53 10.32
N GLN A 72 -11.54 2.65 9.70
CA GLN A 72 -11.92 1.24 9.60
C GLN A 72 -10.75 0.27 9.36
N GLY A 73 -10.19 -0.35 10.40
CA GLY A 73 -9.31 -1.54 10.28
C GLY A 73 -8.09 -1.41 9.35
N ASN A 74 -7.75 -0.19 8.95
CA ASN A 74 -6.84 0.03 7.84
C ASN A 74 -5.39 -0.32 8.19
N GLN A 75 -5.04 -0.34 9.48
CA GLN A 75 -3.73 -0.82 9.93
C GLN A 75 -3.52 -2.26 9.48
N GLU A 76 -4.46 -3.17 9.77
CA GLU A 76 -4.35 -4.60 9.42
C GLU A 76 -4.33 -4.79 7.91
N SER A 77 -5.17 -4.05 7.18
CA SER A 77 -5.19 -4.12 5.72
C SER A 77 -3.90 -3.61 5.07
N LEU A 78 -3.31 -2.54 5.62
CA LEU A 78 -2.03 -1.99 5.15
C LEU A 78 -0.89 -2.93 5.52
N THR A 79 -0.91 -3.51 6.72
CA THR A 79 0.05 -4.53 7.15
C THR A 79 0.06 -5.70 6.17
N ALA A 80 -1.10 -6.25 5.84
CA ALA A 80 -1.25 -7.36 4.90
C ALA A 80 -0.83 -6.98 3.48
N THR A 81 -1.14 -5.75 3.05
CA THR A 81 -0.70 -5.22 1.75
C THR A 81 0.83 -5.16 1.68
N LEU A 82 1.49 -4.59 2.69
CA LEU A 82 2.96 -4.51 2.75
C LEU A 82 3.61 -5.90 2.81
N GLU A 83 3.00 -6.84 3.55
CA GLU A 83 3.44 -8.25 3.61
C GLU A 83 3.39 -8.93 2.24
N TYR A 84 2.28 -8.78 1.52
CA TYR A 84 2.14 -9.31 0.18
C TYR A 84 3.20 -8.73 -0.76
N VAL A 85 3.45 -7.43 -0.68
CA VAL A 85 4.41 -6.74 -1.53
C VAL A 85 5.83 -7.24 -1.25
N GLU A 86 6.21 -7.40 0.01
CA GLU A 86 7.50 -7.95 0.42
C GLU A 86 7.69 -9.41 0.00
N GLU A 87 6.66 -10.27 0.14
CA GLU A 87 6.79 -11.71 -0.09
C GLU A 87 6.52 -12.16 -1.54
N LYS A 88 5.64 -11.45 -2.25
CA LYS A 88 5.08 -11.88 -3.53
C LYS A 88 5.49 -11.00 -4.70
N THR A 89 6.09 -9.83 -4.45
CA THR A 89 6.55 -8.93 -5.50
C THR A 89 8.04 -8.66 -5.36
N ASN A 90 8.72 -8.39 -6.47
CA ASN A 90 10.15 -8.07 -6.48
C ASN A 90 10.35 -6.55 -6.54
N VAL A 91 9.69 -5.83 -5.64
CA VAL A 91 9.83 -4.37 -5.55
C VAL A 91 10.98 -4.01 -4.62
N ASP A 92 11.70 -2.96 -4.98
CA ASP A 92 12.78 -2.40 -4.16
C ASP A 92 12.24 -1.36 -3.16
N SER A 93 11.10 -0.75 -3.49
CA SER A 93 10.59 0.40 -2.76
C SER A 93 9.08 0.51 -2.82
N VAL A 94 8.48 0.87 -1.68
CA VAL A 94 7.05 1.19 -1.56
C VAL A 94 6.89 2.65 -1.15
N PHE A 95 6.06 3.38 -1.88
CA PHE A 95 5.70 4.78 -1.64
C PHE A 95 4.25 4.83 -1.20
N VAL A 96 3.99 5.20 0.04
CA VAL A 96 2.61 5.37 0.53
C VAL A 96 2.23 6.85 0.45
N ASN A 97 1.30 7.18 -0.44
CA ASN A 97 0.92 8.52 -0.84
C ASN A 97 -0.38 9.00 -0.16
N PHE A 98 -0.39 10.25 0.29
CA PHE A 98 -1.61 10.92 0.74
C PHE A 98 -1.65 12.40 0.35
N GLN A 99 -2.86 12.89 0.06
CA GLN A 99 -3.08 14.27 -0.34
C GLN A 99 -2.90 15.23 0.84
N ASN A 100 -2.21 16.35 0.60
CA ASN A 100 -1.98 17.40 1.62
C ASN A 100 -3.27 18.12 2.09
N ASN A 101 -4.37 18.07 1.33
CA ASN A 101 -5.63 18.73 1.67
C ASN A 101 -6.58 17.85 2.48
N ARG A 102 -6.07 16.77 3.10
CA ARG A 102 -6.88 15.92 3.98
C ARG A 102 -7.04 16.62 5.33
N ASN A 103 -8.30 16.69 5.78
CA ASN A 103 -8.63 17.19 7.12
C ASN A 103 -8.23 16.17 8.21
N ASP A 104 -8.01 14.91 7.80
CA ASP A 104 -7.28 13.90 8.57
C ASP A 104 -5.85 14.41 8.74
N ARG A 105 -5.45 14.72 9.98
CA ARG A 105 -4.17 15.37 10.27
C ARG A 105 -3.06 14.45 9.73
N GLY A 106 -2.13 14.97 8.92
CA GLY A 106 -1.06 14.15 8.30
C GLY A 106 -0.26 13.30 9.31
N GLU A 107 -0.20 13.73 10.57
CA GLU A 107 0.35 12.97 11.69
C GLU A 107 -0.39 11.65 11.97
N ASP A 108 -1.72 11.63 11.85
CA ASP A 108 -2.54 10.44 12.09
C ASP A 108 -2.33 9.40 10.98
N LEU A 109 -2.18 9.86 9.73
CA LEU A 109 -1.86 9.01 8.58
C LEU A 109 -0.42 8.48 8.65
N LEU A 110 0.53 9.33 9.03
CA LEU A 110 1.91 8.92 9.27
C LEU A 110 1.96 7.86 10.38
N SER A 111 1.28 8.10 11.50
CA SER A 111 1.18 7.15 12.61
C SER A 111 0.57 5.82 12.17
N LEU A 112 -0.50 5.83 11.37
CA LEU A 112 -1.11 4.62 10.81
C LEU A 112 -0.09 3.82 9.98
N VAL A 113 0.61 4.48 9.06
CA VAL A 113 1.56 3.85 8.15
C VAL A 113 2.75 3.26 8.92
N LEU A 114 3.26 3.99 9.92
CA LEU A 114 4.31 3.51 10.81
C LEU A 114 3.85 2.29 11.62
N ARG A 115 2.64 2.32 12.19
CA ARG A 115 2.07 1.20 12.94
C ARG A 115 1.84 -0.04 12.08
N ALA A 116 1.42 0.14 10.84
CA ALA A 116 1.23 -0.97 9.90
C ALA A 116 2.58 -1.60 9.51
N ALA A 117 3.59 -0.79 9.22
CA ALA A 117 4.94 -1.27 8.95
C ALA A 117 5.56 -1.98 10.17
N ALA A 118 5.23 -1.53 11.38
CA ALA A 118 5.74 -2.05 12.64
C ALA A 118 4.92 -3.20 13.25
N ALA A 119 3.78 -3.60 12.67
CA ALA A 119 2.76 -4.44 13.33
C ALA A 119 3.24 -5.83 13.80
N ASN A 120 4.42 -6.30 13.37
CA ASN A 120 5.01 -7.58 13.77
C ASN A 120 6.26 -7.41 14.66
N SER A 121 6.44 -6.25 15.29
CA SER A 121 7.56 -5.99 16.21
C SER A 121 7.06 -5.18 17.39
N ASP A 122 7.53 -5.53 18.59
CA ASP A 122 7.15 -4.91 19.86
C ASP A 122 7.53 -3.42 19.87
N PHE A 123 6.62 -2.55 19.41
CA PHE A 123 6.78 -1.11 19.38
C PHE A 123 5.83 -0.44 20.36
N SER A 124 6.10 -0.68 21.64
CA SER A 124 5.61 0.16 22.74
C SER A 124 6.27 1.56 22.77
N PHE A 125 7.19 1.87 21.83
CA PHE A 125 7.98 3.11 21.78
C PHE A 125 7.48 4.21 20.83
N LEU A 126 6.46 3.97 20.00
CA LEU A 126 5.92 4.99 19.07
C LEU A 126 4.93 5.96 19.74
N ARG A 127 5.28 6.51 20.90
CA ARG A 127 4.56 7.66 21.49
C ARG A 127 5.15 9.01 21.05
N ASP A 128 6.31 9.00 20.42
CA ASP A 128 6.99 10.20 19.89
C ASP A 128 7.09 10.13 18.36
N PRO A 129 7.04 11.28 17.65
CA PRO A 129 7.26 11.31 16.21
C PRO A 129 8.64 10.75 15.86
N LEU A 130 8.67 9.74 14.98
CA LEU A 130 9.93 9.14 14.54
C LEU A 130 10.81 10.20 13.86
N PRO A 131 12.10 10.29 14.20
CA PRO A 131 13.01 11.16 13.47
C PRO A 131 13.04 10.78 11.98
N PRO A 132 13.21 11.74 11.07
CA PRO A 132 13.37 11.45 9.65
C PRO A 132 14.56 10.49 9.44
N ASN A 133 14.39 9.49 8.57
CA ASN A 133 15.32 8.37 8.35
C ASN A 133 15.39 7.34 9.48
N SER A 134 14.31 7.20 10.25
CA SER A 134 14.19 6.09 11.18
C SER A 134 14.20 4.75 10.45
N PHE A 135 14.86 3.77 11.05
CA PHE A 135 14.85 2.39 10.59
C PHE A 135 13.84 1.60 11.41
N LEU A 136 12.84 1.03 10.73
CA LEU A 136 11.96 0.01 11.30
C LEU A 136 12.52 -1.36 10.95
N LYS A 137 12.37 -2.35 11.83
CA LYS A 137 12.71 -3.73 11.51
C LYS A 137 11.43 -4.54 11.47
N ARG A 138 11.20 -5.31 10.40
CA ARG A 138 10.07 -6.24 10.25
C ARG A 138 10.60 -7.52 9.61
N HIS A 139 10.25 -8.68 10.16
CA HIS A 139 10.69 -10.01 9.69
C HIS A 139 12.22 -10.17 9.49
N GLY A 140 13.01 -9.46 10.30
CA GLY A 140 14.48 -9.46 10.16
C GLY A 140 15.00 -8.41 9.18
N GLN A 141 14.17 -7.90 8.27
CA GLN A 141 14.50 -6.87 7.31
C GLN A 141 14.40 -5.46 7.90
N ALA A 142 15.35 -4.59 7.57
CA ALA A 142 15.31 -3.17 7.93
C ALA A 142 14.63 -2.34 6.84
N PHE A 143 13.79 -1.40 7.27
CA PHE A 143 13.00 -0.50 6.45
C PHE A 143 13.36 0.93 6.83
N GLN A 144 13.96 1.66 5.91
CA GLN A 144 14.19 3.09 6.10
C GLN A 144 12.91 3.86 5.77
N VAL A 145 12.39 4.62 6.73
CA VAL A 145 11.22 5.49 6.55
C VAL A 145 11.69 6.91 6.25
N THR A 146 11.42 7.37 5.03
CA THR A 146 11.75 8.74 4.61
C THR A 146 10.48 9.49 4.21
N PRO A 147 10.07 10.52 4.97
CA PRO A 147 9.01 11.41 4.52
C PRO A 147 9.52 12.26 3.36
N THR A 148 8.80 12.24 2.25
CA THR A 148 9.09 13.06 1.07
C THR A 148 7.91 13.98 0.79
N LYS A 149 8.21 15.21 0.39
CA LYS A 149 7.22 16.20 -0.01
C LYS A 149 7.44 16.51 -1.48
N GLU A 150 6.77 15.75 -2.34
CA GLU A 150 6.63 16.11 -3.74
C GLU A 150 5.31 16.87 -3.94
N MET A 151 5.19 17.60 -5.06
CA MET A 151 4.11 18.57 -5.27
C MET A 151 2.72 18.09 -4.81
N LYS A 152 2.22 18.65 -3.70
CA LYS A 152 0.89 18.42 -3.10
C LYS A 152 0.61 17.00 -2.54
N VAL A 153 1.57 16.09 -2.58
CA VAL A 153 1.45 14.71 -2.08
C VAL A 153 2.56 14.44 -1.07
N TYR A 154 2.20 13.91 0.10
CA TYR A 154 3.18 13.38 1.04
C TYR A 154 3.34 11.90 0.77
N SER A 155 4.59 11.46 0.66
CA SER A 155 4.90 10.05 0.41
C SER A 155 5.86 9.53 1.47
N ILE A 156 5.56 8.35 1.99
CA ILE A 156 6.45 7.60 2.88
C ILE A 156 7.15 6.53 2.06
N LEU A 157 8.46 6.65 1.91
CA LEU A 157 9.28 5.64 1.26
C LEU A 157 9.67 4.55 2.26
N PHE A 158 9.43 3.30 1.88
CA PHE A 158 9.99 2.10 2.50
C PHE A 158 10.99 1.46 1.55
N LYS A 159 12.26 1.38 1.94
CA LYS A 159 13.27 0.59 1.22
C LYS A 159 13.39 -0.79 1.84
N LEU A 160 13.20 -1.82 1.04
CA LEU A 160 13.38 -3.21 1.44
C LEU A 160 14.89 -3.54 1.41
N GLN A 161 15.55 -3.65 2.57
CA GLN A 161 16.96 -4.08 2.61
C GLN A 161 17.05 -5.60 2.62
N VAL A 162 17.57 -6.21 1.56
CA VAL A 162 17.89 -7.65 1.58
C VAL A 162 19.18 -7.83 2.37
N ASP A 163 19.10 -8.49 3.53
CA ASP A 163 20.30 -8.94 4.26
C ASP A 163 20.99 -10.03 3.42
N TYR A 164 22.25 -9.79 3.05
CA TYR A 164 23.11 -10.72 2.31
C TYR A 164 23.83 -11.72 3.24
#